data_AF-A0A245ZP11-F1
#
_entry.id   AF-A0A245ZP11-F1
#
_cell.length_a   1.000
_cell.length_b   1.000
_cell.length_c   1.000
_cell.angle_alpha   90.00
_cell.angle_beta   90.00
_cell.angle_gamma   90.00
#
_symmetry.space_group_name_H-M   'P 1'
#
loop_
_entity.id
_entity.type
_entity.pdbx_description
1 polymer ?
#
loop_
_entity_poly.entity_id
_entity_poly.type
_entity_poly.pdbx_seq_one_letter_code
_entity_poly.pdbx_strand_id
1 'polypeptide(L)'
;MTKKRDSNRPSKADHHQRNVAIGAATAIGAIATGLASAIHFGLFDRFFAPKDGHRAPELEGDHHPGPDERASEHFRPDPTAPVSAADREALRPATGPAPGFSANRGDLRSEP
;
A
#
# COMPACT_ATOMS: atom_id res chain seq x y z
N MET A 1 -22.70 42.76 76.78
CA MET A 1 -23.37 41.86 75.82
C MET A 1 -22.82 42.15 74.43
N THR A 2 -21.85 41.37 73.96
CA THR A 2 -21.10 41.62 72.71
C THR A 2 -21.75 40.89 71.54
N LYS A 3 -22.21 41.62 70.52
CA LYS A 3 -22.89 41.06 69.35
C LYS A 3 -21.84 40.67 68.30
N LYS A 4 -21.69 39.35 68.05
CA LYS A 4 -20.88 38.79 66.96
C LYS A 4 -21.43 39.27 65.60
N ARG A 5 -20.56 39.68 64.69
CA ARG A 5 -20.92 39.97 63.29
C ARG A 5 -20.88 38.66 62.50
N ASP A 6 -22.02 38.28 61.93
CA ASP A 6 -22.12 37.13 61.03
C ASP A 6 -21.49 37.46 59.67
N SER A 7 -20.56 36.60 59.25
CA SER A 7 -19.86 36.67 57.97
C SER A 7 -20.44 35.64 56.99
N ASN A 8 -21.70 35.80 56.60
CA ASN A 8 -22.29 35.05 55.49
C ASN A 8 -22.60 36.01 54.35
N ARG A 9 -21.60 36.27 53.51
CA ARG A 9 -21.82 36.87 52.18
C ARG A 9 -21.63 35.78 51.13
N PRO A 10 -22.61 35.54 50.24
CA PRO A 10 -22.41 34.64 49.11
C PRO A 10 -21.32 35.22 48.21
N SER A 11 -20.34 34.40 47.81
CA SER A 11 -19.32 34.81 46.85
C SER A 11 -20.03 35.17 45.54
N LYS A 12 -20.10 36.47 45.22
CA LYS A 12 -20.46 36.92 43.87
C LYS A 12 -19.42 36.35 42.93
N ALA A 13 -19.82 35.38 42.11
CA ALA A 13 -18.92 34.79 41.13
C ALA A 13 -18.46 35.90 40.17
N ASP A 14 -17.15 36.08 40.07
CA ASP A 14 -16.56 37.12 39.24
C ASP A 14 -16.82 36.78 37.77
N HIS A 15 -17.58 37.64 37.08
CA HIS A 15 -17.95 37.43 35.68
C HIS A 15 -16.73 37.54 34.76
N HIS A 16 -15.71 38.29 35.17
CA HIS A 16 -14.49 38.44 34.40
C HIS A 16 -13.66 37.15 34.38
N GLN A 17 -13.51 36.49 35.54
CA GLN A 17 -12.85 35.17 35.61
C GLN A 17 -13.57 34.10 34.79
N ARG A 18 -14.91 34.11 34.78
CA ARG A 18 -15.70 33.17 33.99
C ARG A 18 -15.53 33.39 32.49
N ASN A 19 -15.52 34.64 32.03
CA ASN A 19 -15.34 34.95 30.61
C ASN A 19 -13.93 34.60 30.12
N VAL A 20 -12.90 34.85 30.95
CA VAL A 20 -11.51 34.46 30.64
C VAL A 20 -11.35 32.94 30.59
N ALA A 21 -11.94 32.22 31.56
CA ALA A 21 -11.88 30.76 31.60
C ALA A 21 -12.60 30.12 30.39
N ILE A 22 -13.77 30.64 30.02
CA ILE A 22 -14.53 30.16 28.85
C ILE A 22 -13.72 30.40 27.57
N GLY A 23 -13.16 31.60 27.39
CA GLY A 23 -12.35 31.94 26.20
C GLY A 23 -11.07 31.11 26.08
N ALA A 24 -10.37 30.88 27.19
CA ALA A 24 -9.19 30.02 27.20
C ALA A 24 -9.53 28.56 26.89
N ALA A 25 -10.62 28.03 27.46
CA ALA A 25 -11.06 26.66 27.22
C ALA A 25 -11.51 26.44 25.76
N THR A 26 -12.18 27.42 25.13
CA THR A 26 -12.59 27.30 23.73
C THR A 26 -11.39 27.32 22.77
N ALA A 27 -10.42 28.19 23.01
CA ALA A 27 -9.22 28.27 22.19
C ALA A 27 -8.39 26.97 22.25
N ILE A 28 -8.20 26.41 23.45
CA ILE A 28 -7.48 25.15 23.62
C ILE A 28 -8.25 23.98 22.99
N GLY A 29 -9.57 23.92 23.19
CA GLY A 29 -10.42 22.88 22.60
C GLY A 29 -10.41 22.89 21.07
N ALA A 30 -10.45 24.06 20.45
CA ALA A 30 -10.39 24.21 19.00
C ALA A 30 -9.05 23.76 18.41
N ILE A 31 -7.93 24.11 19.05
CA ILE A 31 -6.59 23.68 18.63
C ILE A 31 -6.43 22.17 18.77
N ALA A 32 -6.84 21.60 19.90
CA ALA A 32 -6.75 20.15 20.13
C ALA A 32 -7.57 19.37 19.10
N THR A 33 -8.79 19.84 18.78
CA THR A 33 -9.67 19.19 17.80
C THR A 33 -9.14 19.32 16.38
N GLY A 34 -8.59 20.49 16.01
CA GLY A 34 -7.97 20.71 14.69
C GLY A 34 -6.71 19.87 14.46
N LEU A 35 -5.87 19.71 15.49
CA LEU A 35 -4.68 18.87 15.38
C LEU A 35 -5.05 17.38 15.34
N ALA A 36 -5.99 16.95 16.18
CA ALA A 36 -6.46 15.56 16.20
C ALA A 36 -7.11 15.16 14.87
N SER A 37 -7.90 16.04 14.25
CA SER A 37 -8.50 15.77 12.94
C SER A 37 -7.47 15.74 11.82
N ALA A 38 -6.47 16.64 11.84
CA ALA A 38 -5.38 16.62 10.85
C ALA A 38 -4.55 15.32 10.91
N ILE A 39 -4.32 14.78 12.11
CA ILE A 39 -3.68 13.48 12.30
C ILE A 39 -4.61 12.35 11.82
N HIS A 40 -5.89 12.37 12.24
CA HIS A 40 -6.85 11.32 11.90
C HIS A 40 -7.11 11.19 10.39
N PHE A 41 -7.16 12.31 9.67
CA PHE A 41 -7.35 12.34 8.22
C PHE A 41 -6.03 12.25 7.43
N GLY A 42 -4.92 11.93 8.09
CA GLY A 42 -3.66 11.62 7.41
C GLY A 42 -3.03 12.81 6.68
N LEU A 43 -3.29 14.06 7.11
CA LEU A 43 -2.70 15.24 6.48
C LEU A 43 -1.15 15.20 6.51
N PHE A 44 -0.60 14.49 7.49
CA PHE A 44 0.85 14.30 7.64
C PHE A 44 1.37 12.95 7.13
N ASP A 45 0.48 12.04 6.68
CA ASP A 45 0.89 10.70 6.24
C ASP A 45 1.85 10.76 5.05
N ARG A 46 1.77 11.79 4.21
CA ARG A 46 2.72 11.98 3.10
C ARG A 46 4.16 12.23 3.57
N PHE A 47 4.34 12.85 4.73
CA PHE A 47 5.66 13.18 5.28
C PHE A 47 6.25 12.04 6.12
N PHE A 48 5.38 11.22 6.71
CA PHE A 48 5.76 10.11 7.59
C PHE A 48 5.37 8.73 7.02
N ALA A 49 5.04 8.66 5.73
CA ALA A 49 4.69 7.42 5.07
C ALA A 49 5.81 6.40 5.32
N PRO A 50 5.47 5.23 5.88
CA PRO A 50 6.40 4.11 5.89
C PRO A 50 6.90 3.90 4.47
N LYS A 51 8.22 3.79 4.29
CA LYS A 51 8.79 3.35 3.03
C LYS A 51 8.50 1.85 2.93
N ASP A 52 7.31 1.52 2.45
CA ASP A 52 6.96 0.14 2.16
C ASP A 52 7.84 -0.39 1.02
N GLY A 53 8.42 -1.56 1.24
CA GLY A 53 9.32 -2.22 0.30
C GLY A 53 10.67 -2.57 0.91
N HIS A 54 11.26 -3.67 0.44
CA HIS A 54 12.65 -3.99 0.75
C HIS A 54 13.57 -3.10 -0.08
N ARG A 55 14.66 -2.64 0.53
CA ARG A 55 15.73 -2.01 -0.22
C ARG A 55 16.24 -3.01 -1.25
N ALA A 56 16.22 -2.62 -2.53
CA ALA A 56 16.73 -3.39 -3.65
C ALA A 56 18.06 -2.77 -4.11
N PRO A 57 19.15 -2.91 -3.32
CA PRO A 57 20.44 -2.26 -3.61
C PRO A 57 21.00 -2.63 -4.99
N GLU A 58 20.63 -3.78 -5.53
CA GLU A 58 20.97 -4.25 -6.88
C GLU A 58 20.28 -3.45 -8.00
N LEU A 59 19.17 -2.76 -7.70
CA LEU A 59 18.44 -1.90 -8.63
C LEU A 59 18.71 -0.41 -8.39
N GLU A 60 19.40 -0.04 -7.30
CA GLU A 60 19.73 1.35 -6.96
C GLU A 60 20.89 1.93 -7.78
N GLY A 61 21.63 1.09 -8.51
CA GLY A 61 22.73 1.54 -9.36
C GLY A 61 22.28 1.95 -10.77
N ASP A 62 23.03 2.84 -11.40
CA ASP A 62 22.77 3.31 -12.78
C ASP A 62 23.05 2.25 -13.86
N HIS A 63 23.64 1.10 -13.47
CA HIS A 63 23.98 0.03 -14.38
C HIS A 63 22.86 -1.00 -14.42
N HIS A 64 22.28 -1.17 -15.61
CA HIS A 64 21.40 -2.29 -15.94
C HIS A 64 22.03 -3.09 -17.07
N PRO A 65 21.91 -4.43 -17.07
CA PRO A 65 22.44 -5.25 -18.16
C PRO A 65 21.77 -4.85 -19.48
N GLY A 66 22.59 -4.43 -20.44
CA GLY A 66 22.14 -4.08 -21.79
C GLY A 66 21.74 -5.31 -22.62
N PRO A 67 21.09 -5.12 -23.78
CA PRO A 67 20.70 -6.23 -24.67
C PRO A 67 21.90 -7.08 -25.15
N ASP A 68 23.11 -6.51 -25.16
CA ASP A 68 24.34 -7.19 -25.55
C ASP A 68 25.09 -7.82 -24.36
N GLU A 69 24.65 -7.55 -23.13
CA GLU A 69 25.25 -8.13 -21.92
C GLU A 69 24.55 -9.43 -21.54
N ARG A 70 25.22 -10.55 -21.82
CA ARG A 70 24.76 -11.84 -21.33
C ARG A 70 24.89 -11.92 -19.81
N ALA A 71 23.95 -12.60 -19.15
CA ALA A 71 23.97 -12.92 -17.71
C ALA A 71 25.31 -13.49 -17.23
N SER A 72 25.64 -13.47 -15.94
CA SER A 72 26.88 -14.11 -15.45
C SER A 72 26.99 -15.58 -15.88
N GLU A 73 28.21 -16.07 -16.15
CA GLU A 73 28.47 -17.43 -16.66
C GLU A 73 27.84 -18.52 -15.80
N HIS A 74 27.79 -18.32 -14.48
CA HIS A 74 27.16 -19.26 -13.54
C HIS A 74 25.64 -19.37 -13.69
N PHE A 75 24.99 -18.37 -14.29
CA PHE A 75 23.55 -18.34 -14.55
C PHE A 75 23.21 -18.51 -16.03
N ARG A 76 24.22 -18.72 -16.89
CA ARG A 76 23.97 -19.04 -18.30
C ARG A 76 23.63 -20.53 -18.40
N PRO A 77 22.52 -20.91 -19.05
CA PRO A 77 22.34 -22.28 -19.51
C PRO A 77 23.52 -22.63 -20.41
N ASP A 78 24.20 -23.75 -20.14
CA ASP A 78 25.27 -24.24 -21.02
C ASP A 78 24.65 -24.64 -22.36
N PRO A 79 24.94 -23.92 -23.47
CA PRO A 79 24.36 -24.22 -24.76
C PRO A 79 24.92 -25.51 -25.37
N THR A 80 26.01 -26.05 -24.80
CA THR A 80 26.67 -27.28 -25.23
C THR A 80 26.27 -28.49 -24.38
N ALA A 81 25.48 -28.27 -23.32
CA ALA A 81 25.02 -29.36 -22.48
C ALA A 81 24.20 -30.37 -23.30
N PRO A 82 24.47 -31.68 -23.17
CA PRO A 82 23.73 -32.70 -23.89
C PRO A 82 22.29 -32.76 -23.41
N VAL A 83 21.34 -32.74 -24.34
CA VAL A 83 19.91 -32.98 -24.04
C VAL A 83 19.72 -34.44 -23.66
N SER A 84 19.09 -34.68 -22.50
CA SER A 84 18.82 -36.03 -21.98
C SER A 84 17.93 -36.84 -22.94
N ALA A 85 17.97 -38.17 -22.84
CA ALA A 85 17.15 -39.03 -23.67
C ALA A 85 15.64 -38.83 -23.43
N ALA A 86 15.25 -38.59 -22.17
CA ALA A 86 13.86 -38.33 -21.79
C ALA A 86 13.35 -37.01 -22.38
N ASP A 87 14.14 -35.93 -22.26
CA ASP A 87 13.77 -34.62 -22.82
C ASP A 87 13.70 -34.67 -24.35
N ARG A 88 14.59 -35.44 -24.98
CA ARG A 88 14.58 -35.63 -26.43
C ARG A 88 13.32 -36.34 -26.90
N GLU A 89 12.87 -37.37 -26.18
CA GLU A 89 11.62 -38.08 -26.49
C GLU A 89 10.40 -37.18 -26.26
N ALA A 90 10.42 -36.34 -25.22
CA ALA A 90 9.35 -35.37 -24.95
C ALA A 90 9.23 -34.29 -26.04
N LEU A 91 10.35 -33.91 -26.65
CA LEU A 91 10.40 -32.96 -27.78
C LEU A 91 10.16 -33.63 -29.14
N ARG A 92 9.88 -34.93 -29.18
CA ARG A 92 9.64 -35.62 -30.45
C ARG A 92 8.42 -35.00 -31.14
N PRO A 93 8.51 -34.69 -32.45
CA PRO A 93 7.36 -34.18 -33.19
C PRO A 93 6.16 -35.10 -32.98
N ALA A 94 4.99 -34.51 -32.73
CA ALA A 94 3.74 -35.24 -32.65
C ALA A 94 3.32 -35.68 -34.05
N THR A 95 3.97 -36.70 -34.59
CA THR A 95 3.71 -37.30 -35.92
C THR A 95 2.47 -38.19 -35.95
N GLY A 96 1.61 -38.08 -34.93
CA GLY A 96 0.29 -38.70 -34.96
C GLY A 96 -0.58 -38.06 -36.04
N PRO A 97 -1.72 -38.66 -36.37
CA PRO A 97 -2.70 -38.03 -37.25
C PRO A 97 -3.01 -36.64 -36.73
N ALA A 98 -2.83 -35.61 -37.57
CA ALA A 98 -3.20 -34.26 -37.21
C ALA A 98 -4.67 -34.27 -36.74
N PRO A 99 -5.01 -33.66 -35.59
CA PRO A 99 -6.40 -33.41 -35.25
C PRO A 99 -6.99 -32.58 -36.40
N GLY A 100 -7.77 -33.23 -37.26
CA GLY A 100 -8.34 -32.57 -38.42
C GLY A 100 -9.25 -31.45 -37.94
N PHE A 101 -8.96 -30.22 -38.35
CA PHE A 101 -9.88 -29.07 -38.20
C PHE A 101 -11.17 -29.22 -39.04
N SER A 102 -11.40 -30.38 -39.66
CA SER A 102 -12.49 -30.69 -40.57
C SER A 102 -13.66 -31.47 -39.95
N ALA A 103 -13.68 -31.69 -38.63
CA ALA A 103 -14.85 -32.25 -37.97
C ALA A 103 -15.92 -31.16 -37.76
N ASN A 104 -16.93 -31.14 -38.64
CA ASN A 104 -18.29 -30.63 -38.43
C ASN A 104 -18.49 -29.14 -38.14
N ARG A 105 -18.09 -28.24 -39.06
CA ARG A 105 -18.64 -26.86 -39.12
C ARG A 105 -19.86 -26.74 -40.07
N GLY A 106 -20.20 -27.81 -40.79
CA GLY A 106 -21.23 -27.79 -41.85
C GLY A 106 -22.61 -28.34 -41.48
N ASP A 107 -22.72 -29.19 -40.46
CA ASP A 107 -23.93 -30.04 -40.28
C ASP A 107 -25.06 -29.41 -39.47
N LEU A 108 -24.92 -28.16 -38.99
CA LEU A 108 -25.94 -27.51 -38.14
C LEU A 108 -26.95 -26.63 -38.91
N ARG A 109 -26.92 -26.58 -40.24
CA ARG A 109 -27.73 -25.60 -41.01
C ARG A 109 -28.66 -26.16 -42.08
N SER A 110 -28.91 -27.46 -42.10
CA SER A 110 -29.79 -28.09 -43.09
C SER A 110 -30.80 -29.02 -42.42
N GLU A 111 -31.80 -28.44 -41.74
CA GLU A 111 -33.09 -29.11 -41.58
C GLU A 111 -34.17 -28.24 -42.27
N PRO A 112 -35.02 -28.82 -43.15
CA PRO A 112 -36.22 -28.18 -43.68
C PRO A 112 -37.38 -28.14 -42.66
#